data_AF-A0A834GY86-F1
#
_entry.id   AF-A0A834GY86-F1
#
_cell.length_a   1.000
_cell.length_b   1.000
_cell.length_c   1.000
_cell.angle_alpha   90.00
_cell.angle_beta   90.00
_cell.angle_gamma   90.00
#
_symmetry.space_group_name_H-M   'P 1'
#
loop_
_entity.id
_entity.type
_entity.pdbx_description
1 polymer ?
#
loop_
_entity_poly.entity_id
_entity_poly.type
_entity_poly.pdbx_seq_one_letter_code
_entity_poly.pdbx_strand_id
1 'polypeptide(L)'
;MDQTWFYLISIAASILSLLLLKLLQQKPSSPKITPPSPPPLPIIGHLHLIKQPLHRTLEKLSQQYGPILTLRFGSRPVLILSSPSAIEELFSKNDLIFANRPRRLAGKHIHYNYTTIGSSSYGEHWRNLRRLTTLEIFSTTKLNLFLGIRQEEVRSLLRNLFRISRKTFVKIKMKSRISTMLYNTIMRILSGKRYYGIDEEDSEEAREFREIIRNVSELSAALHLGDFVPCLRWVDFGKLEKRMLTTKKKMDAIFQGLIDENRSEDTEVSHSNGRKAKSMINSMLGLQNSDPQYYSDEIIKGTIMCFEWERISEELVDMSEGQGVSISKAKPLEAMCRARERMVNVLSEL
;
A
#
# COMPACT_ATOMS: atom_id res chain seq x y z
N MET A 1 -38.07 -34.44 -12.62
CA MET A 1 -36.92 -33.51 -12.68
C MET A 1 -37.31 -32.16 -13.28
N ASP A 2 -38.57 -32.00 -13.74
CA ASP A 2 -39.01 -30.85 -14.53
C ASP A 2 -39.59 -29.69 -13.70
N GLN A 3 -40.16 -29.97 -12.53
CA GLN A 3 -40.78 -28.93 -11.68
C GLN A 3 -39.75 -27.95 -11.10
N THR A 4 -38.57 -28.43 -10.70
CA THR A 4 -37.50 -27.58 -10.15
C THR A 4 -36.99 -26.56 -11.17
N TRP A 5 -36.88 -26.95 -12.44
CA TRP A 5 -36.51 -26.03 -13.52
C TRP A 5 -37.58 -24.96 -13.77
N PHE A 6 -38.86 -25.33 -13.71
CA PHE A 6 -39.96 -24.36 -13.82
C PHE A 6 -39.92 -23.29 -12.70
N TYR A 7 -39.68 -23.71 -11.45
CA TYR A 7 -39.55 -22.75 -10.34
C TYR A 7 -38.32 -21.85 -10.50
N LEU A 8 -37.17 -22.39 -10.92
CA LEU A 8 -35.96 -21.61 -11.17
C LEU A 8 -36.16 -20.58 -12.30
N ILE A 9 -36.82 -20.96 -13.39
CA ILE A 9 -37.13 -20.06 -14.52
C ILE A 9 -38.12 -18.97 -14.08
N SER A 10 -39.16 -19.33 -13.32
CA SER A 10 -40.15 -18.36 -12.80
C SER A 10 -39.52 -17.34 -11.84
N ILE A 11 -38.62 -17.79 -10.96
CA ILE A 11 -37.85 -16.91 -10.08
C ILE A 11 -36.94 -15.99 -10.89
N ALA A 12 -36.21 -16.53 -11.88
CA ALA A 12 -35.34 -15.73 -12.73
C ALA A 12 -36.12 -14.68 -13.55
N ALA A 13 -37.27 -15.05 -14.10
CA ALA A 13 -38.16 -14.14 -14.84
C ALA A 13 -38.74 -13.05 -13.94
N SER A 14 -39.10 -13.39 -12.69
CA SER A 14 -39.58 -12.43 -11.70
C SER A 14 -38.49 -11.44 -11.29
N ILE A 15 -37.26 -11.91 -11.09
CA ILE A 15 -36.09 -11.05 -10.82
C ILE A 15 -35.82 -10.12 -12.02
N LEU A 16 -35.88 -10.65 -13.25
CA LEU A 16 -35.69 -9.87 -14.47
C LEU A 16 -36.78 -8.79 -14.63
N SER A 17 -38.04 -9.14 -14.35
CA SER A 17 -39.17 -8.20 -14.38
C SER A 17 -39.01 -7.07 -13.35
N LEU A 18 -38.60 -7.40 -12.12
CA LEU A 18 -38.31 -6.42 -11.06
C LEU A 18 -37.12 -5.52 -11.41
N LEU A 19 -36.11 -6.06 -12.10
CA LEU A 19 -34.98 -5.28 -12.63
C LEU A 19 -35.42 -4.32 -13.73
N LEU A 20 -36.25 -4.79 -14.67
CA LEU A 20 -36.83 -3.95 -15.73
C LEU A 20 -37.71 -2.85 -15.15
N LEU A 21 -38.57 -3.16 -14.18
CA LEU A 21 -39.38 -2.18 -13.46
C LEU A 21 -38.52 -1.13 -12.73
N LYS A 22 -37.43 -1.53 -12.07
CA LYS A 22 -36.50 -0.58 -11.47
C LYS A 22 -35.79 0.31 -12.48
N LEU A 23 -35.48 -0.22 -13.68
CA LEU A 23 -34.89 0.57 -14.77
C LEU A 23 -35.90 1.58 -15.32
N LEU A 24 -37.16 1.18 -15.47
CA LEU A 24 -38.26 2.04 -15.91
C LEU A 24 -38.67 3.09 -14.85
N GLN A 25 -38.48 2.79 -13.56
CA GLN A 25 -38.77 3.68 -12.45
C GLN A 25 -37.63 4.65 -12.11
N GLN A 26 -36.51 4.62 -12.85
CA GLN A 26 -35.51 5.68 -12.75
C GLN A 26 -36.10 6.98 -13.31
N LYS A 27 -36.74 7.76 -12.43
CA LYS A 27 -37.14 9.13 -12.76
C LYS A 27 -35.90 9.88 -13.26
N PRO A 28 -35.98 10.63 -14.38
CA PRO A 28 -34.93 11.57 -14.72
C PRO A 28 -34.84 12.56 -13.55
N SER A 29 -33.74 12.49 -12.82
CA SER A 29 -33.41 13.54 -11.86
C SER A 29 -33.33 14.86 -12.63
N SER A 30 -33.78 15.94 -12.01
CA SER A 30 -33.59 17.33 -12.50
C SER A 30 -32.22 17.52 -13.15
N PRO A 31 -32.05 18.37 -14.18
CA PRO A 31 -30.80 18.52 -14.92
C PRO A 31 -29.75 19.21 -14.04
N LYS A 32 -29.17 18.44 -13.12
CA LYS A 32 -27.85 18.75 -12.59
C LYS A 32 -26.91 18.42 -13.73
N ILE A 33 -26.13 19.41 -14.16
CA ILE A 33 -25.07 19.22 -15.14
C ILE A 33 -24.08 18.23 -14.51
N THR A 34 -24.32 16.95 -14.71
CA THR A 34 -23.42 15.89 -14.27
C THR A 34 -22.36 15.72 -15.34
N PRO A 35 -21.10 15.46 -14.96
CA PRO A 35 -20.07 15.11 -15.92
C PRO A 35 -20.53 13.96 -16.82
N PRO A 36 -20.09 13.92 -18.08
CA PRO A 36 -20.43 12.86 -19.02
C PRO A 36 -20.17 11.47 -18.42
N SER A 37 -20.99 10.50 -18.82
CA SER A 37 -20.90 9.11 -18.35
C SER A 37 -21.16 8.17 -19.53
N PRO A 38 -20.38 7.10 -19.69
CA PRO A 38 -20.77 5.97 -20.53
C PRO A 38 -22.11 5.38 -20.07
N PRO A 39 -22.76 4.54 -20.90
CA PRO A 39 -23.96 3.81 -20.49
C PRO A 39 -23.65 2.79 -19.37
N PRO A 40 -24.35 2.83 -18.21
CA PRO A 40 -24.15 1.87 -17.12
C PRO A 40 -25.00 0.60 -17.30
N LEU A 41 -24.48 -0.55 -16.87
CA LEU A 41 -25.29 -1.77 -16.72
C LEU A 41 -26.06 -1.77 -15.38
N PRO A 42 -27.22 -2.45 -15.31
CA PRO A 42 -27.95 -2.66 -14.06
C PRO A 42 -27.06 -3.33 -12.99
N ILE A 43 -27.23 -2.96 -11.72
CA ILE A 43 -26.50 -3.48 -10.55
C ILE A 43 -25.00 -3.16 -10.55
N ILE A 44 -24.24 -3.59 -11.56
CA ILE A 44 -22.77 -3.50 -11.60
C ILE A 44 -22.26 -2.15 -12.12
N GLY A 45 -23.12 -1.35 -12.77
CA GLY A 45 -22.73 -0.07 -13.36
C GLY A 45 -21.68 -0.25 -14.44
N HIS A 46 -20.54 0.43 -14.27
CA HIS A 46 -19.42 0.50 -15.20
C HIS A 46 -18.30 -0.51 -14.91
N LEU A 47 -18.47 -1.41 -13.93
CA LEU A 47 -17.45 -2.43 -13.62
C LEU A 47 -17.06 -3.29 -14.83
N HIS A 48 -17.99 -3.51 -15.75
CA HIS A 48 -17.76 -4.24 -17.01
C HIS A 48 -16.79 -3.53 -17.97
N LEU A 49 -16.63 -2.22 -17.85
CA LEU A 49 -15.67 -1.44 -18.64
C LEU A 49 -14.25 -1.51 -18.05
N ILE A 50 -14.13 -1.85 -16.77
CA ILE A 50 -12.87 -1.82 -16.04
C ILE A 50 -12.03 -3.05 -16.37
N LYS A 51 -11.03 -2.84 -17.22
CA LYS A 51 -10.00 -3.83 -17.57
C LYS A 51 -8.68 -3.45 -16.93
N GLN A 52 -7.83 -4.44 -16.69
CA GLN A 52 -6.45 -4.17 -16.31
C GLN A 52 -5.64 -3.75 -17.55
N PRO A 53 -4.76 -2.75 -17.42
CA PRO A 53 -4.46 -2.01 -16.21
C PRO A 53 -5.46 -0.85 -16.04
N LEU A 54 -5.89 -0.60 -14.80
CA LEU A 54 -6.96 0.34 -14.52
C LEU A 54 -6.72 1.72 -15.14
N HIS A 55 -5.52 2.29 -14.99
CA HIS A 55 -5.21 3.65 -15.46
C HIS A 55 -5.33 3.81 -16.98
N ARG A 56 -4.95 2.80 -17.80
CA ARG A 56 -5.11 2.86 -19.27
C ARG A 56 -6.56 2.77 -19.69
N THR A 57 -7.34 1.94 -19.00
CA THR A 57 -8.78 1.87 -19.23
C THR A 57 -9.45 3.20 -18.93
N LEU A 58 -9.09 3.83 -17.81
CA LEU A 58 -9.60 5.15 -17.43
C LEU A 58 -9.16 6.24 -18.40
N GLU A 59 -7.91 6.20 -18.88
CA GLU A 59 -7.40 7.12 -19.91
C GLU A 59 -8.21 7.02 -21.21
N LYS A 60 -8.45 5.80 -21.72
CA LYS A 60 -9.27 5.60 -22.93
C LYS A 60 -10.69 6.14 -22.76
N LEU A 61 -11.30 5.92 -21.59
CA LEU A 61 -12.62 6.48 -21.28
C LEU A 61 -12.55 8.01 -21.23
N SER A 62 -11.50 8.59 -20.67
CA SER A 62 -11.32 10.05 -20.65
C SER A 62 -11.10 10.65 -22.03
N GLN A 63 -10.34 9.99 -22.91
CA GLN A 63 -10.18 10.43 -24.30
C GLN A 63 -11.51 10.42 -25.07
N GLN A 64 -12.41 9.50 -24.75
CA GLN A 64 -13.70 9.38 -25.43
C GLN A 64 -14.79 10.30 -24.86
N TYR A 65 -14.88 10.42 -23.54
CA TYR A 65 -15.98 11.12 -22.85
C TYR A 65 -15.58 12.50 -22.30
N GLY A 66 -14.28 12.81 -22.28
CA GLY A 66 -13.74 14.08 -21.79
C GLY A 66 -12.92 13.94 -20.50
N PRO A 67 -12.24 15.02 -20.10
CA PRO A 67 -11.28 15.03 -18.98
C PRO A 67 -11.93 14.95 -17.59
N ILE A 68 -13.26 15.13 -17.49
CA ILE A 68 -14.03 14.98 -16.26
C ILE A 68 -15.21 14.10 -16.61
N LEU A 69 -15.26 12.89 -16.07
CA LEU A 69 -16.36 11.95 -16.31
C LEU A 69 -16.80 11.23 -15.03
N THR A 70 -18.07 10.84 -15.02
CA THR A 70 -18.64 10.07 -13.92
C THR A 70 -18.74 8.61 -14.31
N LEU A 71 -18.33 7.72 -13.41
CA LEU A 71 -18.54 6.29 -13.46
C LEU A 71 -19.32 5.84 -12.21
N ARG A 72 -19.72 4.58 -12.22
CA ARG A 72 -20.48 3.92 -11.15
C ARG A 72 -19.95 2.52 -11.00
N PHE A 73 -19.22 2.24 -9.93
CA PHE A 73 -18.74 0.89 -9.63
C PHE A 73 -19.72 0.20 -8.70
N GLY A 74 -20.62 -0.59 -9.28
CA GLY A 74 -21.76 -1.17 -8.57
C GLY A 74 -22.68 -0.10 -7.99
N SER A 75 -22.67 0.02 -6.67
CA SER A 75 -23.39 1.01 -5.87
C SER A 75 -22.59 2.30 -5.58
N ARG A 76 -21.31 2.36 -5.96
CA ARG A 76 -20.44 3.52 -5.65
C ARG A 76 -20.30 4.47 -6.84
N PRO A 77 -20.62 5.76 -6.70
CA PRO A 77 -20.25 6.77 -7.70
C PRO A 77 -18.74 6.99 -7.69
N VAL A 78 -18.16 7.22 -8.86
CA VAL A 78 -16.73 7.47 -9.05
C VAL A 78 -16.56 8.64 -10.01
N LEU A 79 -15.85 9.68 -9.59
CA LEU A 79 -15.48 10.81 -10.45
C LEU A 79 -14.05 10.60 -10.94
N ILE A 80 -13.85 10.68 -12.26
CA ILE A 80 -12.52 10.59 -12.89
C ILE A 80 -12.13 11.99 -13.36
N LEU A 81 -10.95 12.42 -12.95
CA LEU A 81 -10.32 13.68 -13.36
C LEU A 81 -9.05 13.38 -14.14
N SER A 82 -8.90 13.99 -15.31
CA SER A 82 -7.79 13.77 -16.24
C SER A 82 -7.34 15.06 -16.93
N SER A 83 -7.61 16.22 -16.31
CA SER A 83 -7.05 17.50 -16.72
C SER A 83 -6.27 18.16 -15.56
N PRO A 84 -5.15 18.85 -15.85
CA PRO A 84 -4.39 19.57 -14.82
C PRO A 84 -5.24 20.58 -14.05
N SER A 85 -6.10 21.35 -14.73
CA SER A 85 -6.96 22.37 -14.10
C SER A 85 -7.96 21.76 -13.11
N ALA A 86 -8.60 20.65 -13.46
CA ALA A 86 -9.54 19.98 -12.55
C ALA A 86 -8.84 19.35 -11.34
N ILE A 87 -7.62 18.84 -11.55
CA ILE A 87 -6.79 18.30 -10.47
C ILE A 87 -6.33 19.43 -9.53
N GLU A 88 -5.90 20.56 -10.08
CA GLU A 88 -5.55 21.76 -9.31
C GLU A 88 -6.73 22.26 -8.49
N GLU A 89 -7.92 22.36 -9.08
CA GLU A 89 -9.13 22.76 -8.36
C GLU A 89 -9.48 21.80 -7.21
N LEU A 90 -9.29 20.49 -7.42
CA LEU A 90 -9.50 19.47 -6.38
C LEU A 90 -8.52 19.65 -5.22
N PHE A 91 -7.23 19.82 -5.50
CA PHE A 91 -6.19 19.91 -4.47
C PHE A 91 -6.01 21.30 -3.86
N SER A 92 -6.68 22.34 -4.39
CA SER A 92 -6.63 23.70 -3.85
C SER A 92 -7.92 24.10 -3.15
N LYS A 93 -9.04 24.18 -3.89
CA LYS A 93 -10.31 24.73 -3.38
C LYS A 93 -11.16 23.70 -2.64
N ASN A 94 -11.04 22.43 -3.03
CA ASN A 94 -11.92 21.36 -2.57
C ASN A 94 -11.17 20.23 -1.83
N ASP A 95 -9.93 20.49 -1.43
CA ASP A 95 -9.01 19.48 -0.90
C ASP A 95 -9.59 18.74 0.31
N LEU A 96 -10.22 19.48 1.23
CA LEU A 96 -10.86 18.95 2.43
C LEU A 96 -12.07 18.06 2.11
N ILE A 97 -12.86 18.41 1.09
CA ILE A 97 -14.06 17.65 0.68
C ILE A 97 -13.63 16.29 0.12
N PHE A 98 -12.55 16.27 -0.65
CA PHE A 98 -12.00 15.06 -1.28
C PHE A 98 -10.94 14.34 -0.43
N ALA A 99 -10.64 14.82 0.78
CA ALA A 99 -9.62 14.23 1.65
C ALA A 99 -10.04 12.89 2.26
N ASN A 100 -11.33 12.53 2.23
CA ASN A 100 -11.83 11.29 2.82
C ASN A 100 -11.42 10.02 2.05
N ARG A 101 -11.41 8.88 2.75
CA ARG A 101 -11.00 7.59 2.17
C ARG A 101 -12.21 6.64 2.05
N PRO A 102 -12.40 5.98 0.90
CA PRO A 102 -13.49 5.03 0.74
C PRO A 102 -13.29 3.82 1.67
N ARG A 103 -14.31 3.50 2.47
CA ARG A 103 -14.29 2.30 3.34
C ARG A 103 -14.37 1.04 2.50
N ARG A 104 -13.25 0.36 2.32
CA ARG A 104 -13.08 -0.92 1.62
C ARG A 104 -12.81 -2.06 2.60
N LEU A 105 -13.05 -3.30 2.21
CA LEU A 105 -12.83 -4.47 3.07
C LEU A 105 -11.37 -4.58 3.55
N ALA A 106 -10.40 -4.27 2.68
CA ALA A 106 -8.99 -4.18 3.07
C ALA A 106 -8.77 -3.15 4.19
N GLY A 107 -9.48 -2.01 4.15
CA GLY A 107 -9.45 -1.00 5.20
C GLY A 107 -9.86 -1.54 6.57
N LYS A 108 -10.86 -2.43 6.60
CA LYS A 108 -11.33 -3.09 7.82
C LYS A 108 -10.30 -4.07 8.36
N HIS A 109 -9.83 -4.99 7.52
CA HIS A 109 -9.05 -6.15 7.96
C HIS A 109 -7.55 -5.89 7.99
N ILE A 110 -6.99 -5.37 6.89
CA ILE A 110 -5.56 -5.10 6.76
C ILE A 110 -5.20 -3.81 7.50
N HIS A 111 -5.97 -2.74 7.30
CA HIS A 111 -5.62 -1.42 7.83
C HIS A 111 -6.25 -1.09 9.18
N TYR A 112 -6.24 -2.06 10.11
CA TYR A 112 -6.64 -1.89 11.51
C TYR A 112 -7.96 -1.12 11.69
N ASN A 113 -9.02 -1.57 11.01
CA ASN A 113 -10.33 -0.92 11.05
C ASN A 113 -10.29 0.58 10.66
N TYR A 114 -9.62 0.89 9.55
CA TYR A 114 -9.53 2.25 8.98
C TYR A 114 -8.75 3.25 9.85
N THR A 115 -7.86 2.78 10.73
CA THR A 115 -7.13 3.67 11.63
C THR A 115 -5.78 4.12 11.07
N THR A 116 -5.29 3.55 9.96
CA THR A 116 -3.96 3.90 9.44
C THR A 116 -3.97 5.18 8.61
N ILE A 117 -2.83 5.86 8.42
CA ILE A 117 -2.77 7.15 7.71
C ILE A 117 -3.25 7.04 6.24
N GLY A 118 -3.08 5.87 5.61
CA GLY A 118 -3.54 5.62 4.24
C GLY A 118 -5.04 5.31 4.11
N SER A 119 -5.69 4.84 5.18
CA SER A 119 -7.07 4.34 5.16
C SER A 119 -8.07 5.16 5.97
N SER A 120 -7.61 5.99 6.90
CA SER A 120 -8.45 6.87 7.70
C SER A 120 -8.99 8.03 6.87
N SER A 121 -10.25 8.39 7.12
CA SER A 121 -10.86 9.60 6.55
C SER A 121 -10.32 10.84 7.27
N TYR A 122 -10.40 12.00 6.62
CA TYR A 122 -9.92 13.23 7.20
C TYR A 122 -10.68 13.54 8.49
N GLY A 123 -9.95 13.94 9.52
CA GLY A 123 -10.48 14.17 10.85
C GLY A 123 -9.36 14.39 11.84
N GLU A 124 -9.70 14.52 13.12
CA GLU A 124 -8.72 14.66 14.20
C GLU A 124 -7.71 13.52 14.23
N HIS A 125 -8.18 12.28 14.16
CA HIS A 125 -7.33 11.09 14.13
C HIS A 125 -6.29 11.11 13.01
N TRP A 126 -6.72 11.37 11.76
CA TRP A 126 -5.80 11.44 10.61
C TRP A 126 -4.80 12.59 10.76
N ARG A 127 -5.23 13.77 11.24
CA ARG A 127 -4.35 14.92 11.48
C ARG A 127 -3.28 14.60 12.54
N ASN A 128 -3.66 13.93 13.62
CA ASN A 128 -2.75 13.51 14.68
C ASN A 128 -1.72 12.50 14.16
N LEU A 129 -2.15 11.48 13.40
CA LEU A 129 -1.22 10.56 12.74
C LEU A 129 -0.26 11.27 11.78
N ARG A 130 -0.77 12.17 10.93
CA ARG A 130 0.06 12.94 9.99
C ARG A 130 1.09 13.79 10.72
N ARG A 131 0.69 14.47 11.80
CA ARG A 131 1.58 15.25 12.67
C ARG A 131 2.65 14.35 13.29
N LEU A 132 2.24 13.23 13.89
CA LEU A 132 3.14 12.28 14.53
C LEU A 132 4.19 11.75 13.55
N THR A 133 3.77 11.19 12.42
CA THR A 133 4.68 10.66 11.40
C THR A 133 5.63 11.76 10.87
N THR A 134 5.13 13.00 10.73
CA THR A 134 5.99 14.13 10.35
C THR A 134 7.04 14.41 11.42
N LEU A 135 6.65 14.52 12.69
CA LEU A 135 7.56 14.84 13.78
C LEU A 135 8.61 13.76 14.01
N GLU A 136 8.19 12.49 13.99
CA GLU A 136 9.04 11.37 14.37
C GLU A 136 9.97 10.86 13.26
N ILE A 137 9.71 11.22 12.00
CA ILE A 137 10.41 10.61 10.86
C ILE A 137 10.81 11.62 9.80
N PHE A 138 9.85 12.46 9.38
CA PHE A 138 10.04 13.34 8.23
C PHE A 138 10.48 14.76 8.59
N SER A 139 10.62 15.07 9.88
CA SER A 139 11.11 16.37 10.34
C SER A 139 12.59 16.51 10.03
N THR A 140 13.05 17.73 9.75
CA THR A 140 14.47 18.01 9.47
C THR A 140 15.39 17.47 10.58
N THR A 141 14.97 17.60 11.84
CA THR A 141 15.70 17.06 12.99
C THR A 141 15.85 15.55 12.93
N LYS A 142 14.76 14.81 12.64
CA LYS A 142 14.80 13.34 12.53
C LYS A 142 15.52 12.88 11.28
N LEU A 143 15.37 13.58 10.15
CA LEU A 143 16.13 13.31 8.94
C LEU A 143 17.65 13.43 9.19
N ASN A 144 18.09 14.45 9.92
CA ASN A 144 19.49 14.61 10.31
C ASN A 144 19.94 13.52 11.29
N LEU A 145 19.11 13.17 12.27
CA LEU A 145 19.38 12.07 13.20
C LEU A 145 19.60 10.73 12.46
N PHE A 146 18.79 10.45 11.44
CA PHE A 146 18.88 9.23 10.63
C PHE A 146 19.84 9.33 9.44
N LEU A 147 20.64 10.40 9.33
CA LEU A 147 21.60 10.56 8.24
C LEU A 147 22.66 9.45 8.25
N GLY A 148 23.17 9.10 9.43
CA GLY A 148 24.16 8.03 9.60
C GLY A 148 23.66 6.69 9.06
N ILE A 149 22.41 6.33 9.39
CA ILE A 149 21.75 5.10 8.90
C ILE A 149 21.76 5.06 7.37
N ARG A 150 21.28 6.13 6.71
CA ARG A 150 21.23 6.18 5.23
C ARG A 150 22.61 6.09 4.60
N GLN A 151 23.60 6.80 5.17
CA GLN A 151 24.97 6.74 4.68
C GLN A 151 25.54 5.32 4.83
N GLU A 152 25.34 4.66 5.96
CA GLU A 152 25.82 3.30 6.20
C GLU A 152 25.18 2.27 5.27
N GLU A 153 23.87 2.34 5.01
CA GLU A 153 23.21 1.42 4.06
C GLU A 153 23.71 1.64 2.63
N VAL A 154 23.91 2.90 2.21
CA VAL A 154 24.51 3.21 0.91
C VAL A 154 25.96 2.70 0.83
N ARG A 155 26.78 2.91 1.87
CA ARG A 155 28.15 2.36 1.92
C ARG A 155 28.14 0.84 1.83
N SER A 156 27.23 0.17 2.56
CA SER A 156 27.07 -1.28 2.53
C SER A 156 26.76 -1.79 1.12
N LEU A 157 25.82 -1.14 0.43
CA LEU A 157 25.52 -1.44 -0.97
C LEU A 157 26.75 -1.23 -1.89
N LEU A 158 27.47 -0.12 -1.73
CA LEU A 158 28.65 0.17 -2.55
C LEU A 158 29.80 -0.81 -2.30
N ARG A 159 30.08 -1.19 -1.04
CA ARG A 159 31.07 -2.23 -0.70
C ARG A 159 30.72 -3.56 -1.37
N ASN A 160 29.45 -3.95 -1.32
CA ASN A 160 28.98 -5.17 -1.95
C ASN A 160 29.18 -5.15 -3.48
N LEU A 161 28.75 -4.07 -4.14
CA LEU A 161 28.92 -3.88 -5.57
C LEU A 161 30.41 -3.88 -5.95
N PHE A 162 31.25 -3.20 -5.16
CA PHE A 162 32.70 -3.15 -5.38
C PHE A 162 33.33 -4.54 -5.27
N ARG A 163 32.98 -5.32 -4.23
CA ARG A 163 33.48 -6.67 -4.02
C ARG A 163 33.21 -7.59 -5.22
N ILE A 164 32.01 -7.50 -5.78
CA ILE A 164 31.56 -8.36 -6.89
C ILE A 164 32.09 -7.87 -8.25
N SER A 165 32.20 -6.55 -8.44
CA SER A 165 32.52 -5.93 -9.74
C SER A 165 33.92 -5.29 -9.81
N ARG A 166 34.83 -5.68 -8.92
CA ARG A 166 36.17 -5.07 -8.80
C ARG A 166 37.00 -5.18 -10.08
N LYS A 167 37.02 -6.37 -10.70
CA LYS A 167 37.96 -6.69 -11.78
C LYS A 167 37.31 -6.71 -13.17
N THR A 168 36.08 -7.20 -13.25
CA THR A 168 35.40 -7.43 -14.53
C THR A 168 34.00 -6.82 -14.52
N PHE A 169 33.44 -6.64 -15.71
CA PHE A 169 32.03 -6.29 -15.83
C PHE A 169 31.16 -7.46 -15.39
N VAL A 170 30.34 -7.25 -14.38
CA VAL A 170 29.40 -8.24 -13.85
C VAL A 170 27.98 -7.74 -14.05
N LYS A 171 27.10 -8.63 -14.51
CA LYS A 171 25.67 -8.37 -14.60
C LYS A 171 25.05 -8.46 -13.21
N ILE A 172 24.48 -7.36 -12.71
CA ILE A 172 23.92 -7.27 -11.35
C ILE A 172 22.43 -6.91 -11.42
N LYS A 173 21.60 -7.65 -10.67
CA LYS A 173 20.18 -7.33 -10.43
C LYS A 173 20.06 -6.18 -9.42
N MET A 174 20.18 -4.93 -9.88
CA MET A 174 20.15 -3.72 -9.05
C MET A 174 18.84 -3.55 -8.29
N LYS A 175 17.71 -4.03 -8.81
CA LYS A 175 16.41 -3.94 -8.11
C LYS A 175 16.48 -4.58 -6.72
N SER A 176 16.92 -5.84 -6.62
CA SER A 176 17.04 -6.53 -5.34
C SER A 176 18.01 -5.80 -4.40
N ARG A 177 19.17 -5.37 -4.91
CA ARG A 177 20.19 -4.67 -4.11
C ARG A 177 19.70 -3.33 -3.54
N ILE A 178 19.00 -2.53 -4.34
CA ILE A 178 18.41 -1.25 -3.91
C ILE A 178 17.26 -1.50 -2.94
N SER A 179 16.39 -2.46 -3.24
CA SER A 179 15.30 -2.83 -2.33
C SER A 179 15.87 -3.22 -0.97
N THR A 180 16.80 -4.16 -0.88
CA THR A 180 17.41 -4.57 0.40
C THR A 180 17.97 -3.38 1.19
N MET A 181 18.67 -2.46 0.51
CA MET A 181 19.17 -1.22 1.13
C MET A 181 18.03 -0.34 1.69
N LEU A 182 16.93 -0.16 0.94
CA LEU A 182 15.76 0.60 1.39
C LEU A 182 15.07 -0.08 2.57
N TYR A 183 14.89 -1.39 2.53
CA TYR A 183 14.28 -2.15 3.63
C TYR A 183 15.10 -2.03 4.91
N ASN A 184 16.41 -2.22 4.84
CA ASN A 184 17.30 -2.00 5.98
C ASN A 184 17.23 -0.57 6.49
N THR A 185 17.22 0.41 5.59
CA THR A 185 17.12 1.83 5.97
C THR A 185 15.85 2.08 6.78
N ILE A 186 14.69 1.65 6.27
CA ILE A 186 13.41 1.88 6.95
C ILE A 186 13.34 1.07 8.24
N MET A 187 13.72 -0.21 8.25
CA MET A 187 13.72 -1.02 9.48
C MET A 187 14.60 -0.41 10.58
N ARG A 188 15.78 0.09 10.23
CA ARG A 188 16.65 0.78 11.19
C ARG A 188 16.06 2.09 11.70
N ILE A 189 15.29 2.81 10.88
CA ILE A 189 14.55 4.01 11.32
C ILE A 189 13.41 3.62 12.26
N LEU A 190 12.68 2.54 11.96
CA LEU A 190 11.50 2.13 12.71
C LEU A 190 11.82 1.44 14.03
N SER A 191 12.67 0.43 14.01
CA SER A 191 12.99 -0.43 15.15
C SER A 191 14.43 -0.32 15.63
N GLY A 192 15.29 0.46 14.95
CA GLY A 192 16.71 0.56 15.30
C GLY A 192 17.57 -0.64 14.84
N LYS A 193 16.97 -1.66 14.23
CA LYS A 193 17.64 -2.92 13.85
C LYS A 193 17.79 -3.07 12.34
N ARG A 194 18.87 -3.75 11.93
CA ARG A 194 19.08 -4.19 10.54
C ARG A 194 18.58 -5.64 10.43
N TYR A 195 17.64 -5.88 9.51
CA TYR A 195 17.01 -7.19 9.33
C TYR A 195 17.64 -8.00 8.19
N TYR A 196 18.17 -7.33 7.16
CA TYR A 196 18.65 -7.98 5.94
C TYR A 196 20.18 -7.88 5.85
N GLY A 197 20.85 -9.02 5.68
CA GLY A 197 22.25 -9.06 5.25
C GLY A 197 22.35 -8.84 3.74
N ILE A 198 23.33 -8.06 3.27
CA ILE A 198 23.51 -7.88 1.81
C ILE A 198 24.17 -9.14 1.18
N ASP A 199 24.76 -10.01 1.99
CA ASP A 199 25.57 -11.16 1.59
C ASP A 199 25.33 -12.44 2.42
N GLU A 200 24.37 -12.42 3.34
CA GLU A 200 23.95 -13.59 4.11
C GLU A 200 22.61 -14.08 3.54
N GLU A 201 22.35 -15.38 3.62
CA GLU A 201 21.01 -15.89 3.39
C GLU A 201 20.09 -15.14 4.36
N ASP A 202 19.04 -14.52 3.83
CA ASP A 202 18.15 -13.72 4.65
C ASP A 202 17.64 -14.59 5.79
N SER A 203 17.65 -14.05 7.02
CA SER A 203 17.05 -14.75 8.14
C SER A 203 15.61 -15.13 7.79
N GLU A 204 15.13 -16.25 8.32
CA GLU A 204 13.74 -16.68 8.07
C GLU A 204 12.75 -15.57 8.42
N GLU A 205 13.01 -14.81 9.49
CA GLU A 205 12.24 -13.64 9.91
C GLU A 205 12.22 -12.53 8.84
N ALA A 206 13.36 -12.22 8.23
CA ALA A 206 13.48 -11.25 7.15
C ALA A 206 12.68 -11.68 5.91
N ARG A 207 12.73 -12.97 5.56
CA ARG A 207 11.98 -13.56 4.44
C ARG A 207 10.48 -13.51 4.69
N GLU A 208 10.03 -13.91 5.88
CA GLU A 208 8.63 -13.86 6.29
C GLU A 208 8.08 -12.43 6.29
N PHE A 209 8.83 -11.46 6.82
CA PHE A 209 8.43 -10.05 6.82
C PHE A 209 8.16 -9.55 5.39
N ARG A 210 9.08 -9.82 4.45
CA ARG A 210 8.89 -9.40 3.05
C ARG A 210 7.67 -10.04 2.41
N GLU A 211 7.44 -11.33 2.67
CA GLU A 211 6.29 -12.03 2.13
C GLU A 211 4.97 -11.44 2.66
N ILE A 212 4.91 -11.12 3.94
CA ILE A 212 3.74 -10.50 4.56
C ILE A 212 3.48 -9.12 3.97
N ILE A 213 4.51 -8.29 3.86
CA ILE A 213 4.39 -6.96 3.28
C ILE A 213 3.94 -7.01 1.82
N ARG A 214 4.43 -7.99 1.04
CA ARG A 214 3.95 -8.27 -0.32
C ARG A 214 2.45 -8.59 -0.32
N ASN A 215 2.01 -9.51 0.53
CA ASN A 215 0.60 -9.91 0.64
C ASN A 215 -0.27 -8.71 1.05
N VAL A 216 0.18 -7.88 1.99
CA VAL A 216 -0.50 -6.64 2.40
C VAL A 216 -0.68 -5.69 1.22
N SER A 217 0.38 -5.43 0.46
CA SER A 217 0.32 -4.55 -0.71
C SER A 217 -0.65 -5.08 -1.77
N GLU A 218 -0.59 -6.37 -2.09
CA GLU A 218 -1.46 -7.02 -3.07
C GLU A 218 -2.94 -6.93 -2.65
N LEU A 219 -3.24 -7.32 -1.41
CA LEU A 219 -4.61 -7.34 -0.89
C LEU A 219 -5.20 -5.94 -0.69
N SER A 220 -4.37 -4.94 -0.40
CA SER A 220 -4.80 -3.54 -0.28
C SER A 220 -5.17 -2.91 -1.64
N ALA A 221 -4.51 -3.36 -2.71
CA ALA A 221 -4.77 -2.94 -4.08
C ALA A 221 -5.87 -3.76 -4.78
N ALA A 222 -6.17 -4.97 -4.28
CA ALA A 222 -7.18 -5.86 -4.84
C ALA A 222 -8.58 -5.22 -4.85
N LEU A 223 -9.32 -5.47 -5.94
CA LEU A 223 -10.71 -5.09 -6.08
C LEU A 223 -11.60 -6.20 -5.52
N HIS A 224 -12.23 -5.98 -4.37
CA HIS A 224 -13.21 -6.90 -3.82
C HIS A 224 -14.61 -6.57 -4.38
N LEU A 225 -15.28 -7.51 -5.05
CA LEU A 225 -16.61 -7.25 -5.65
C LEU A 225 -17.65 -6.82 -4.61
N GLY A 226 -17.57 -7.35 -3.39
CA GLY A 226 -18.43 -6.94 -2.27
C GLY A 226 -18.24 -5.49 -1.80
N ASP A 227 -17.14 -4.81 -2.19
CA ASP A 227 -17.00 -3.37 -1.93
C ASP A 227 -17.91 -2.53 -2.82
N PHE A 228 -18.23 -3.03 -4.02
CA PHE A 228 -19.02 -2.34 -5.04
C PHE A 228 -20.45 -2.83 -5.09
N VAL A 229 -20.67 -4.14 -4.93
CA VAL A 229 -21.98 -4.79 -5.00
C VAL A 229 -22.29 -5.41 -3.62
N PRO A 230 -23.04 -4.71 -2.75
CA PRO A 230 -23.24 -5.13 -1.35
C PRO A 230 -23.85 -6.51 -1.19
N CYS A 231 -24.74 -6.90 -2.11
CA CYS A 231 -25.34 -8.23 -2.13
C CYS A 231 -24.37 -9.34 -2.55
N LEU A 232 -23.09 -9.07 -2.81
CA LEU A 232 -22.04 -10.08 -3.01
C LEU A 232 -21.13 -10.22 -1.79
N ARG A 233 -21.37 -9.47 -0.69
CA ARG A 233 -20.56 -9.58 0.54
C ARG A 233 -20.73 -10.89 1.30
N TRP A 234 -21.86 -11.57 1.12
CA TRP A 234 -22.15 -12.87 1.74
C TRP A 234 -21.29 -14.02 1.18
N VAL A 235 -20.62 -13.81 0.04
CA VAL A 235 -19.76 -14.80 -0.61
C VAL A 235 -18.34 -14.24 -0.74
N ASP A 236 -17.36 -14.93 -0.17
CA ASP A 236 -15.94 -14.59 -0.29
C ASP A 236 -15.39 -15.04 -1.65
N PHE A 237 -15.75 -14.31 -2.71
CA PHE A 237 -15.28 -14.57 -4.07
C PHE A 237 -13.75 -14.52 -4.13
N GLY A 238 -13.13 -15.62 -4.55
CA GLY A 238 -11.67 -15.74 -4.63
C GLY A 238 -10.96 -15.89 -3.28
N LYS A 239 -11.70 -16.15 -2.18
CA LYS A 239 -11.16 -16.31 -0.81
C LYS A 239 -10.32 -15.10 -0.37
N LEU A 240 -10.62 -13.91 -0.88
CA LEU A 240 -9.86 -12.68 -0.64
C LEU A 240 -9.99 -12.23 0.81
N GLU A 241 -11.19 -12.27 1.38
CA GLU A 241 -11.40 -11.91 2.79
C GLU A 241 -10.64 -12.88 3.72
N LYS A 242 -10.71 -14.19 3.44
CA LYS A 242 -9.91 -15.18 4.18
C LYS A 242 -8.41 -14.89 4.10
N ARG A 243 -7.89 -14.60 2.90
CA ARG A 243 -6.47 -14.21 2.70
C ARG A 243 -6.11 -12.93 3.47
N MET A 244 -7.00 -11.95 3.52
CA MET A 244 -6.81 -10.73 4.32
C MET A 244 -6.68 -11.04 5.81
N LEU A 245 -7.57 -11.90 6.35
CA LEU A 245 -7.53 -12.27 7.77
C LEU A 245 -6.26 -13.05 8.13
N THR A 246 -5.86 -14.02 7.30
CA THR A 246 -4.61 -14.76 7.51
C THR A 246 -3.39 -13.84 7.44
N THR A 247 -3.36 -12.93 6.46
CA THR A 247 -2.26 -11.95 6.31
C THR A 247 -2.20 -10.99 7.49
N LYS A 248 -3.36 -10.47 7.93
CA LYS A 248 -3.46 -9.64 9.14
C LYS A 248 -2.84 -10.34 10.34
N LYS A 249 -3.21 -11.61 10.59
CA LYS A 249 -2.72 -12.35 11.76
C LYS A 249 -1.20 -12.48 11.75
N LYS A 250 -0.60 -12.83 10.60
CA LYS A 250 0.87 -12.93 10.47
C LYS A 250 1.56 -11.58 10.64
N MET A 251 1.03 -10.54 10.00
CA MET A 251 1.53 -9.16 10.13
C MET A 251 1.48 -8.67 11.58
N ASP A 252 0.38 -8.93 12.27
CA ASP A 252 0.19 -8.50 13.64
C ASP A 252 1.20 -9.14 14.59
N ALA A 253 1.50 -10.43 14.39
CA ALA A 253 2.50 -11.14 15.16
C ALA A 253 3.90 -10.53 14.99
N ILE A 254 4.33 -10.23 13.76
CA ILE A 254 5.66 -9.63 13.53
C ILE A 254 5.73 -8.22 14.10
N PHE A 255 4.74 -7.37 13.84
CA PHE A 255 4.78 -6.02 14.38
C PHE A 255 4.68 -5.99 15.90
N GLN A 256 3.96 -6.94 16.52
CA GLN A 256 3.97 -7.08 17.97
C GLN A 256 5.36 -7.46 18.48
N GLY A 257 6.04 -8.42 17.84
CA GLY A 257 7.42 -8.77 18.16
C GLY A 257 8.35 -7.55 18.14
N LEU A 258 8.27 -6.73 17.08
CA LEU A 258 9.03 -5.49 16.98
C LEU A 258 8.76 -4.53 18.14
N ILE A 259 7.49 -4.38 18.55
CA ILE A 259 7.09 -3.50 19.65
C ILE A 259 7.63 -4.04 20.99
N ASP A 260 7.46 -5.34 21.24
CA ASP A 260 7.83 -5.95 22.51
C ASP A 260 9.36 -5.98 22.71
N GLU A 261 10.12 -6.23 21.64
CA GLU A 261 11.58 -6.09 21.67
C GLU A 261 12.02 -4.67 22.03
N ASN A 262 11.41 -3.66 21.41
CA ASN A 262 11.74 -2.26 21.69
C ASN A 262 11.35 -1.86 23.13
N ARG A 263 10.29 -2.46 23.71
CA ARG A 263 9.97 -2.31 25.14
C ARG A 263 11.04 -2.90 26.05
N SER A 264 11.54 -4.11 25.73
CA SER A 264 12.58 -4.75 26.54
C SER A 264 13.93 -4.00 26.49
N GLU A 265 14.27 -3.41 25.35
CA GLU A 265 15.51 -2.63 25.20
C GLU A 265 15.46 -1.32 26.03
N ASP A 266 14.31 -0.65 26.11
CA ASP A 266 14.15 0.56 26.94
C ASP A 266 14.31 0.25 28.46
N THR A 267 13.95 -0.96 28.90
CA THR A 267 14.20 -1.40 30.29
C THR A 267 15.67 -1.68 30.59
N GLU A 268 16.45 -2.16 29.62
CA GLU A 268 17.89 -2.48 29.81
C GLU A 268 18.81 -1.25 29.65
N VAL A 269 18.46 -0.30 28.78
CA VAL A 269 19.29 0.89 28.48
C VAL A 269 19.26 1.95 29.60
N SER A 270 18.40 1.79 30.61
CA SER A 270 18.38 2.62 31.82
C SER A 270 19.72 2.62 32.60
N HIS A 271 20.66 1.73 32.26
CA HIS A 271 22.00 1.65 32.86
C HIS A 271 23.18 2.11 31.96
N SER A 272 22.96 2.58 30.73
CA SER A 272 24.07 3.04 29.86
C SER A 272 23.82 4.43 29.26
N ASN A 273 24.71 5.37 29.58
CA ASN A 273 24.69 6.79 29.21
C ASN A 273 24.94 7.07 27.71
N GLY A 274 24.51 6.19 26.81
CA GLY A 274 24.63 6.38 25.36
C GLY A 274 23.40 7.05 24.78
N ARG A 275 23.53 8.25 24.20
CA ARG A 275 22.51 8.86 23.31
C ARG A 275 22.37 8.04 22.02
N LYS A 276 21.85 6.82 22.08
CA LYS A 276 21.43 6.09 20.88
C LYS A 276 20.20 6.80 20.32
N ALA A 277 20.17 7.03 19.02
CA ALA A 277 19.01 7.62 18.36
C ALA A 277 17.78 6.76 18.64
N LYS A 278 16.77 7.33 19.31
CA LYS A 278 15.51 6.62 19.56
C LYS A 278 14.85 6.29 18.22
N SER A 279 14.49 5.03 18.05
CA SER A 279 13.72 4.54 16.91
C SER A 279 12.33 5.21 16.87
N MET A 280 11.62 5.09 15.75
CA MET A 280 10.22 5.54 15.68
C MET A 280 9.37 4.80 16.72
N ILE A 281 9.56 3.48 16.87
CA ILE A 281 8.81 2.66 17.82
C ILE A 281 9.07 3.15 19.26
N ASN A 282 10.32 3.39 19.66
CA ASN A 282 10.63 3.91 21.01
C ASN A 282 10.01 5.28 21.24
N SER A 283 9.96 6.12 20.21
CA SER A 283 9.33 7.44 20.32
C SER A 283 7.81 7.31 20.52
N MET A 284 7.15 6.39 19.80
CA MET A 284 5.73 6.12 19.98
C MET A 284 5.40 5.41 21.30
N LEU A 285 6.24 4.50 21.77
CA LEU A 285 6.14 3.89 23.10
C LEU A 285 6.24 4.94 24.20
N GLY A 286 7.11 5.94 24.03
CA GLY A 286 7.17 7.10 24.93
C GLY A 286 5.85 7.89 24.99
N LEU A 287 5.15 8.03 23.86
CA LEU A 287 3.83 8.68 23.80
C LEU A 287 2.72 7.80 24.39
N GLN A 288 2.84 6.48 24.27
CA GLN A 288 1.93 5.52 24.90
C GLN A 288 1.87 5.70 26.42
N ASN A 289 2.96 6.11 27.07
CA ASN A 289 2.94 6.43 28.50
C ASN A 289 2.06 7.66 28.84
N SER A 290 1.88 8.58 27.89
CA SER A 290 1.08 9.79 28.09
C SER A 290 -0.40 9.60 27.77
N ASP A 291 -0.71 8.81 26.74
CA ASP A 291 -2.07 8.47 26.34
C ASP A 291 -2.11 7.02 25.81
N PRO A 292 -2.25 6.03 26.71
CA PRO A 292 -2.23 4.62 26.35
C PRO A 292 -3.41 4.21 25.47
N GLN A 293 -4.54 4.92 25.61
CA GLN A 293 -5.76 4.61 24.88
C GLN A 293 -5.65 5.05 23.43
N TYR A 294 -5.05 6.22 23.17
CA TYR A 294 -4.84 6.73 21.83
C TYR A 294 -3.64 6.09 21.13
N TYR A 295 -2.48 6.00 21.78
CA TYR A 295 -1.26 5.40 21.21
C TYR A 295 -1.16 3.90 21.50
N SER A 296 -2.24 3.17 21.25
CA SER A 296 -2.27 1.71 21.42
C SER A 296 -1.30 1.01 20.47
N ASP A 297 -0.99 -0.26 20.76
CA ASP A 297 -0.13 -1.09 19.91
C ASP A 297 -0.70 -1.16 18.49
N GLU A 298 -2.02 -1.20 18.31
CA GLU A 298 -2.63 -1.16 16.98
C GLU A 298 -2.30 0.11 16.19
N ILE A 299 -2.17 1.27 16.86
CA ILE A 299 -1.76 2.53 16.22
C ILE A 299 -0.27 2.51 15.86
N ILE A 300 0.58 1.96 16.72
CA ILE A 300 2.01 1.80 16.43
C ILE A 300 2.19 0.86 15.24
N LYS A 301 1.55 -0.32 15.26
CA LYS A 301 1.52 -1.29 14.16
C LYS A 301 0.98 -0.67 12.86
N GLY A 302 -0.12 0.06 12.96
CA GLY A 302 -0.71 0.78 11.84
C GLY A 302 0.24 1.82 11.24
N THR A 303 1.05 2.47 12.07
CA THR A 303 2.07 3.44 11.62
C THR A 303 3.24 2.74 10.93
N ILE A 304 3.77 1.64 11.50
CA ILE A 304 4.82 0.79 10.88
C ILE A 304 4.40 0.33 9.47
N MET A 305 3.14 -0.06 9.31
CA MET A 305 2.61 -0.50 8.02
C MET A 305 2.57 0.61 6.96
N CYS A 306 2.51 1.88 7.37
CA CYS A 306 2.33 3.01 6.45
C CYS A 306 3.59 3.46 5.74
N PHE A 307 4.76 2.94 6.11
CA PHE A 307 5.95 3.11 5.28
C PHE A 307 5.78 2.32 4.00
N GLU A 308 6.16 2.93 2.88
CA GLU A 308 5.97 2.31 1.57
C GLU A 308 7.03 1.22 1.41
N TRP A 309 6.56 -0.02 1.32
CA TRP A 309 7.42 -1.19 1.23
C TRP A 309 7.17 -1.91 -0.11
N GLU A 310 8.06 -1.67 -1.08
CA GLU A 310 7.92 -2.20 -2.44
C GLU A 310 8.35 -3.66 -2.61
N ARG A 311 7.65 -4.39 -3.49
CA ARG A 311 7.94 -5.77 -3.94
C ARG A 311 9.44 -6.10 -4.19
N ILE A 312 9.95 -7.14 -3.50
CA ILE A 312 11.32 -7.71 -3.66
C ILE A 312 11.38 -9.14 -4.28
N SER A 313 10.61 -9.51 -5.31
CA SER A 313 10.67 -10.93 -5.75
C SER A 313 12.01 -11.37 -6.39
N GLU A 314 12.35 -12.65 -6.23
CA GLU A 314 13.47 -13.36 -6.89
C GLU A 314 13.09 -14.02 -8.25
N GLU A 315 11.81 -14.26 -8.51
CA GLU A 315 11.30 -14.77 -9.78
C GLU A 315 11.29 -13.70 -10.89
N LEU A 316 11.44 -14.14 -12.16
CA LEU A 316 11.24 -13.27 -13.33
C LEU A 316 9.82 -12.68 -13.27
N VAL A 317 9.76 -11.35 -13.33
CA VAL A 317 8.49 -10.62 -13.32
C VAL A 317 7.73 -10.95 -14.60
N ASP A 318 6.55 -11.56 -14.45
CA ASP A 318 5.58 -11.64 -15.53
C ASP A 318 5.32 -10.22 -16.08
N MET A 319 5.58 -10.05 -17.38
CA MET A 319 5.39 -8.79 -18.12
C MET A 319 3.91 -8.50 -18.39
N SER A 320 3.01 -9.38 -17.95
CA SER A 320 1.59 -9.09 -17.87
C SER A 320 1.35 -7.97 -16.86
N GLU A 321 0.47 -7.03 -17.20
CA GLU A 321 0.10 -5.94 -16.30
C GLU A 321 -0.61 -6.52 -15.08
N GLY A 322 0.08 -6.52 -13.93
CA GLY A 322 -0.46 -7.06 -12.68
C GLY A 322 -1.74 -6.35 -12.23
N GLN A 323 -2.60 -7.07 -11.50
CA GLN A 323 -3.79 -6.48 -10.90
C GLN A 323 -3.38 -5.52 -9.77
N GLY A 324 -3.59 -4.20 -9.95
CA GLY A 324 -3.26 -3.22 -8.91
C GLY A 324 -3.29 -1.76 -9.36
N VAL A 325 -3.03 -0.86 -8.41
CA VAL A 325 -3.01 0.61 -8.63
C VAL A 325 -1.62 1.11 -9.04
N SER A 326 -0.54 0.39 -8.71
CA SER A 326 0.84 0.76 -9.04
C SER A 326 1.37 0.06 -10.29
N ILE A 327 2.16 0.80 -11.08
CA ILE A 327 2.84 0.29 -12.29
C ILE A 327 4.19 -0.27 -11.87
N SER A 328 4.43 -1.57 -12.09
CA SER A 328 5.76 -2.16 -11.85
C SER A 328 6.45 -2.53 -13.16
N LYS A 329 7.70 -2.13 -13.36
CA LYS A 329 8.50 -2.49 -14.53
C LYS A 329 8.89 -3.97 -14.49
N ALA A 330 8.80 -4.63 -15.64
CA ALA A 330 8.96 -6.07 -15.75
C ALA A 330 10.34 -6.55 -16.24
N LYS A 331 11.16 -5.66 -16.80
CA LYS A 331 12.62 -5.89 -16.84
C LYS A 331 13.19 -5.55 -15.48
N PRO A 332 13.80 -6.51 -14.74
CA PRO A 332 14.55 -6.15 -13.54
C PRO A 332 15.59 -5.09 -13.92
N LEU A 333 15.77 -4.09 -13.05
CA LEU A 333 16.85 -3.13 -13.24
C LEU A 333 18.15 -3.92 -13.15
N GLU A 334 18.73 -4.21 -14.31
CA GLU A 334 19.99 -4.90 -14.44
C GLU A 334 21.04 -3.90 -14.92
N ALA A 335 22.21 -3.94 -14.29
CA ALA A 335 23.33 -3.10 -14.67
C ALA A 335 24.56 -3.97 -14.91
N MET A 336 25.32 -3.63 -15.94
CA MET A 336 26.68 -4.13 -16.11
C MET A 336 27.59 -3.22 -15.28
N CYS A 337 28.04 -3.72 -14.13
CA CYS A 337 28.85 -2.97 -13.19
C CYS A 337 30.31 -3.37 -13.30
N ARG A 338 31.20 -2.39 -13.28
CA ARG A 338 32.64 -2.54 -13.02
C ARG A 338 33.12 -1.33 -12.24
N ALA A 339 33.88 -1.53 -11.18
CA ALA A 339 34.50 -0.43 -10.46
C ALA A 339 35.41 0.38 -11.41
N ARG A 340 35.26 1.71 -11.43
CA ARG A 340 36.18 2.58 -12.16
C ARG A 340 37.52 2.56 -11.45
N GLU A 341 38.63 2.42 -12.17
CA GLU A 341 39.98 2.36 -11.57
C GLU A 341 40.26 3.54 -10.64
N ARG A 342 39.86 4.75 -11.02
CA ARG A 342 40.01 5.96 -10.19
C ARG A 342 39.24 5.92 -8.86
N MET A 343 38.23 5.06 -8.75
CA MET A 343 37.42 4.90 -7.55
C MET A 343 37.86 3.71 -6.68
N VAL A 344 38.81 2.89 -7.14
CA VAL A 344 39.20 1.64 -6.44
C VAL A 344 39.70 1.92 -5.02
N ASN A 345 40.56 2.91 -4.83
CA ASN A 345 41.11 3.26 -3.52
C ASN A 345 40.00 3.76 -2.57
N VAL A 346 39.15 4.67 -3.06
CA VAL A 346 38.01 5.21 -2.28
C VAL A 346 37.03 4.10 -1.89
N LEU A 347 36.71 3.18 -2.83
CA LEU A 347 35.79 2.09 -2.57
C LEU A 347 36.38 0.98 -1.70
N SER A 348 37.71 0.85 -1.65
CA SER A 348 38.38 -0.10 -0.73
C SER A 348 38.44 0.38 0.71
N GLU A 349 38.33 1.69 0.94
CA GLU A 349 38.30 2.31 2.27
C GLU A 349 36.88 2.40 2.85
N LEU A 350 35.86 2.05 2.07
CA LEU A 350 34.46 2.21 2.45
C LEU A 350 34.05 1.42 3.67
#